data_AF-A0A937F3L3-F1
#
_entry.id   AF-A0A937F3L3-F1
#
_cell.length_a   1.000
_cell.length_b   1.000
_cell.length_c   1.000
_cell.angle_alpha   90.00
_cell.angle_beta   90.00
_cell.angle_gamma   90.00
#
_symmetry.space_group_name_H-M   'P 1'
#
loop_
_entity.id
_entity.type
_entity.pdbx_description
1 polymer ?
#
loop_
_entity_poly.entity_id
_entity_poly.type
_entity_poly.pdbx_seq_one_letter_code
_entity_poly.pdbx_strand_id
1 'polypeptide(L)'
;MIRKDYILKEIQKLHLLIAKVLGLKSEGKHHDALRVLDEHIVGESGLRLEDVEHLDNEGLINKLMETSDLKLVEYNILAEVAYEAAEIKRIIGQDQKAMNLYTKSLILFNHVTAEERIFDFEREQKMKDIQLAITDLNS
;
A
#
# COMPACT_ATOMS: atom_id res chain seq x y z
N MET A 1 -18.44 19.19 -6.06
CA MET A 1 -17.81 18.86 -7.34
C MET A 1 -16.33 18.51 -7.14
N ILE A 2 -15.49 19.47 -6.74
CA ILE A 2 -14.03 19.31 -6.58
C ILE A 2 -13.58 18.05 -5.81
N ARG A 3 -14.20 17.72 -4.66
CA ARG A 3 -13.81 16.54 -3.86
C ARG A 3 -14.09 15.20 -4.55
N LYS A 4 -15.21 15.09 -5.30
CA LYS A 4 -15.57 13.87 -6.02
C LYS A 4 -14.65 13.65 -7.22
N ASP A 5 -14.35 14.73 -7.94
CA ASP A 5 -13.47 14.70 -9.09
C ASP A 5 -12.02 14.36 -8.67
N TYR A 6 -11.59 14.85 -7.51
CA TYR A 6 -10.32 14.49 -6.89
C TYR A 6 -10.23 12.99 -6.59
N ILE A 7 -11.19 12.45 -5.84
CA ILE A 7 -11.19 11.02 -5.46
C ILE A 7 -11.19 10.14 -6.72
N LEU A 8 -12.00 10.49 -7.72
CA LEU A 8 -12.05 9.73 -8.98
C LEU A 8 -10.71 9.74 -9.70
N LYS A 9 -10.01 10.88 -9.71
CA LYS A 9 -8.68 11.00 -10.31
C LYS A 9 -7.65 10.13 -9.59
N GLU A 10 -7.68 10.12 -8.26
CA GLU A 10 -6.78 9.30 -7.45
C GLU A 10 -7.02 7.80 -7.67
N ILE A 11 -8.29 7.38 -7.73
CA ILE A 11 -8.66 6.01 -8.08
C ILE A 11 -8.17 5.63 -9.49
N GLN A 12 -8.31 6.52 -10.47
CA GLN A 12 -7.83 6.26 -11.84
C GLN A 12 -6.30 6.13 -11.90
N LYS A 13 -5.56 7.01 -11.21
CA LYS A 13 -4.10 6.91 -11.13
C LYS A 13 -3.67 5.59 -10.49
N LEU A 14 -4.33 5.20 -9.40
CA LEU A 14 -4.06 3.93 -8.72
C LEU A 14 -4.29 2.74 -9.65
N HIS A 15 -5.42 2.70 -10.37
CA HIS A 15 -5.67 1.61 -11.32
C HIS A 15 -4.59 1.50 -12.41
N LEU A 16 -4.15 2.64 -12.97
CA LEU A 16 -3.07 2.66 -13.96
C LEU A 16 -1.73 2.18 -13.37
N LEU A 17 -1.44 2.57 -12.13
CA LEU A 17 -0.26 2.12 -11.40
C LEU A 17 -0.29 0.59 -11.22
N ILE A 18 -1.38 0.05 -10.67
CA ILE A 18 -1.54 -1.38 -10.42
C ILE A 18 -1.44 -2.17 -11.74
N ALA A 19 -2.10 -1.73 -12.81
CA ALA A 19 -2.00 -2.37 -14.12
C ALA A 19 -0.55 -2.43 -14.63
N LYS A 20 0.21 -1.33 -14.48
CA LYS A 20 1.63 -1.27 -14.86
C LYS A 20 2.48 -2.21 -14.01
N VAL A 21 2.25 -2.24 -12.70
CA VAL A 21 2.95 -3.10 -11.74
C VAL A 21 2.69 -4.58 -12.04
N LEU A 22 1.44 -4.95 -12.32
CA LEU A 22 1.08 -6.32 -12.71
C LEU A 22 1.76 -6.74 -14.02
N GLY A 23 1.83 -5.84 -15.01
CA GLY A 23 2.58 -6.09 -16.25
C GLY A 23 4.07 -6.31 -16.02
N LEU A 24 4.70 -5.49 -15.16
CA LEU A 24 6.11 -5.67 -14.81
C LEU A 24 6.35 -6.96 -14.01
N LYS A 25 5.43 -7.32 -13.10
CA LYS A 25 5.47 -8.58 -12.33
C LYS A 25 5.40 -9.79 -13.26
N SER A 26 4.50 -9.80 -14.24
CA SER A 26 4.35 -10.91 -15.17
C SER A 26 5.54 -11.08 -16.11
N GLU A 27 6.28 -10.00 -16.39
CA GLU A 27 7.54 -10.00 -17.14
C GLU A 27 8.78 -10.35 -16.26
N GLY A 28 8.61 -10.60 -14.96
CA GLY A 28 9.73 -10.84 -14.03
C GLY A 28 10.55 -9.60 -13.69
N LYS A 29 10.11 -8.40 -14.08
CA LYS A 29 10.80 -7.11 -13.86
C LYS A 29 10.47 -6.54 -12.48
N HIS A 30 10.77 -7.32 -11.44
CA HIS A 30 10.40 -7.00 -10.05
C HIS A 30 11.02 -5.69 -9.53
N HIS A 31 12.27 -5.39 -9.88
CA HIS A 31 12.91 -4.15 -9.48
C HIS A 31 12.29 -2.92 -10.16
N ASP A 32 11.90 -3.03 -11.43
CA ASP A 32 11.18 -1.95 -12.11
C ASP A 32 9.79 -1.75 -11.51
N ALA A 33 9.10 -2.82 -11.13
CA ALA A 33 7.82 -2.75 -10.46
C ALA A 33 7.94 -1.98 -9.12
N LEU A 34 8.95 -2.32 -8.30
CA LEU A 34 9.23 -1.60 -7.05
C LEU A 34 9.58 -0.14 -7.29
N ARG A 35 10.39 0.17 -8.32
CA ARG A 35 10.73 1.55 -8.67
C ARG A 35 9.50 2.37 -9.06
N VAL A 36 8.58 1.78 -9.82
CA VAL A 36 7.33 2.44 -10.23
C VAL A 36 6.41 2.72 -9.03
N LEU A 37 6.36 1.80 -8.06
CA LEU A 37 5.64 2.02 -6.80
C LEU A 37 6.27 3.16 -5.97
N ASP A 38 7.60 3.17 -5.86
CA ASP A 38 8.34 4.21 -5.13
C ASP A 38 8.13 5.61 -5.76
N GLU A 39 8.27 5.70 -7.09
CA GLU A 39 8.01 6.94 -7.85
C GLU A 39 6.59 7.46 -7.62
N HIS A 40 5.60 6.58 -7.49
CA HIS A 40 4.22 6.97 -7.21
C HIS A 40 4.03 7.51 -5.79
N ILE A 41 4.53 6.81 -4.75
CA ILE A 41 4.43 7.29 -3.36
C ILE A 41 5.14 8.63 -3.19
N VAL A 42 6.32 8.80 -3.78
CA VAL A 42 7.05 10.07 -3.74
C VAL A 42 6.22 11.19 -4.36
N GLY A 43 5.52 10.91 -5.47
CA GLY A 43 4.64 11.86 -6.13
C GLY A 43 3.41 12.26 -5.32
N GLU A 44 2.81 11.33 -4.57
CA GLU A 44 1.56 11.57 -3.83
C GLU A 44 1.79 12.06 -2.39
N SER A 45 2.83 11.57 -1.71
CA SER A 45 3.06 11.81 -0.27
C SER A 45 4.40 12.47 0.05
N GLY A 46 5.33 12.52 -0.91
CA GLY A 46 6.71 12.94 -0.69
C GLY A 46 7.59 11.93 0.07
N LEU A 47 7.02 10.78 0.46
CA LEU A 47 7.73 9.70 1.14
C LEU A 47 8.32 8.72 0.11
N ARG A 48 9.42 8.05 0.46
CA ARG A 48 9.88 6.87 -0.27
C ARG A 48 9.26 5.62 0.33
N LEU A 49 9.11 4.58 -0.48
CA LEU A 49 8.73 3.25 -0.04
C LEU A 49 9.71 2.73 1.03
N GLU A 50 11.00 3.06 0.90
CA GLU A 50 12.00 2.73 1.91
C GLU A 50 11.73 3.46 3.25
N ASP A 51 11.27 4.71 3.23
CA ASP A 51 10.88 5.41 4.47
C ASP A 51 9.70 4.70 5.12
N VAL A 52 8.70 4.34 4.30
CA VAL A 52 7.54 3.57 4.73
C VAL A 52 7.97 2.22 5.29
N GLU A 53 8.96 1.52 4.72
CA GLU A 53 9.55 0.28 5.26
C GLU A 53 10.19 0.48 6.64
N HIS A 54 10.80 1.64 6.93
CA HIS A 54 11.50 1.90 8.19
C HIS A 54 10.64 2.51 9.30
N LEU A 55 9.44 3.00 8.98
CA LEU A 55 8.51 3.50 10.00
C LEU A 55 8.13 2.40 11.00
N ASP A 56 8.04 2.75 12.28
CA ASP A 56 7.55 1.80 13.27
C ASP A 56 6.07 1.45 13.04
N ASN A 57 5.70 0.19 13.29
CA ASN A 57 4.35 -0.29 13.07
C ASN A 57 3.36 0.27 14.11
N GLU A 58 3.74 0.32 15.39
CA GLU A 58 2.86 0.79 16.47
C GLU A 58 2.59 2.30 16.38
N GLY A 59 3.50 3.06 15.75
CA GLY A 59 3.37 4.50 15.52
C GLY A 59 2.98 4.93 14.10
N LEU A 60 2.76 4.01 13.15
CA LEU A 60 2.68 4.33 11.72
C LEU A 60 1.65 5.44 11.41
N ILE A 61 0.40 5.25 11.84
CA ILE A 61 -0.70 6.19 11.54
C ILE A 61 -0.43 7.54 12.19
N ASN A 62 -0.02 7.55 13.47
CA ASN A 62 0.32 8.78 14.18
C ASN A 62 1.44 9.53 13.45
N LYS A 63 2.47 8.82 12.99
CA LYS A 63 3.57 9.44 12.27
C LYS A 63 3.12 10.05 10.95
N LEU A 64 2.32 9.32 10.16
CA LEU A 64 1.78 9.84 8.91
C LEU A 64 0.89 11.07 9.13
N MET A 65 0.06 11.08 10.17
CA MET A 65 -0.75 12.26 10.53
C MET A 65 0.11 13.47 10.93
N GLU A 66 1.26 13.25 11.58
CA GLU A 66 2.19 14.32 11.97
C GLU A 66 3.02 14.84 10.80
N THR A 67 3.46 13.95 9.90
CA THR A 67 4.43 14.28 8.84
C THR A 67 3.80 14.63 7.52
N SER A 68 2.51 14.34 7.33
CA SER A 68 1.83 14.52 6.05
C SER A 68 0.35 14.87 6.23
N ASP A 69 -0.16 15.76 5.38
CA ASP A 69 -1.58 16.15 5.35
C ASP A 69 -2.39 15.17 4.46
N LEU A 70 -2.21 13.87 4.72
CA LEU A 70 -2.82 12.83 3.90
C LEU A 70 -4.33 12.80 4.10
N LYS A 71 -5.07 12.74 3.00
CA LYS A 71 -6.49 12.46 2.96
C LYS A 71 -6.73 10.96 3.03
N LEU A 72 -7.93 10.58 3.45
CA LEU A 72 -8.35 9.18 3.57
C LEU A 72 -8.11 8.33 2.31
N VAL A 73 -8.33 8.92 1.11
CA VAL A 73 -8.04 8.24 -0.17
C VAL A 73 -6.56 7.95 -0.38
N GLU A 74 -5.68 8.81 0.12
CA GLU A 74 -4.22 8.65 0.02
C GLU A 74 -3.72 7.58 1.02
N TYR A 75 -4.35 7.44 2.19
CA TYR A 75 -4.11 6.28 3.07
C TYR A 75 -4.47 4.97 2.38
N ASN A 76 -5.58 4.94 1.63
CA ASN A 76 -5.99 3.76 0.86
C ASN A 76 -5.00 3.46 -0.28
N ILE A 77 -4.54 4.48 -1.01
CA ILE A 77 -3.49 4.34 -2.02
C ILE A 77 -2.20 3.79 -1.40
N LEU A 78 -1.78 4.32 -0.25
CA LEU A 78 -0.58 3.87 0.44
C LEU A 78 -0.70 2.41 0.89
N ALA A 79 -1.89 1.99 1.35
CA ALA A 79 -2.17 0.61 1.72
C ALA A 79 -2.01 -0.35 0.54
N GLU A 80 -2.53 0.04 -0.63
CA GLU A 80 -2.45 -0.71 -1.88
C GLU A 80 -1.02 -0.80 -2.41
N VAL A 81 -0.26 0.30 -2.35
CA VAL A 81 1.15 0.28 -2.75
C VAL A 81 1.98 -0.59 -1.80
N ALA A 82 1.78 -0.48 -0.49
CA ALA A 82 2.47 -1.31 0.49
C ALA A 82 2.19 -2.80 0.27
N TYR A 83 0.94 -3.16 -0.06
CA TYR A 83 0.55 -4.52 -0.42
C TYR A 83 1.30 -5.02 -1.66
N GLU A 84 1.26 -4.29 -2.77
CA GLU A 84 1.94 -4.71 -4.00
C GLU A 84 3.46 -4.78 -3.83
N ALA A 85 4.04 -3.86 -3.06
CA ALA A 85 5.44 -3.92 -2.70
C ALA A 85 5.75 -5.19 -1.90
N ALA A 86 4.93 -5.55 -0.91
CA ALA A 86 5.07 -6.77 -0.13
C ALA A 86 5.04 -8.04 -1.01
N GLU A 87 4.07 -8.12 -1.93
CA GLU A 87 3.96 -9.21 -2.91
C GLU A 87 5.24 -9.36 -3.72
N ILE A 88 5.78 -8.25 -4.25
CA ILE A 88 7.01 -8.28 -5.03
C ILE A 88 8.21 -8.69 -4.17
N LYS A 89 8.32 -8.15 -2.95
CA LYS A 89 9.39 -8.48 -2.00
C LYS A 89 9.40 -9.95 -1.65
N ARG A 90 8.22 -10.55 -1.43
CA ARG A 90 8.06 -11.98 -1.20
C ARG A 90 8.52 -12.81 -2.40
N ILE A 91 8.12 -12.43 -3.62
CA ILE A 91 8.53 -13.12 -4.85
C ILE A 91 10.06 -13.17 -5.00
N ILE A 92 10.75 -12.08 -4.64
CA ILE A 92 12.22 -11.99 -4.72
C ILE A 92 12.95 -12.48 -3.45
N GLY A 93 12.25 -13.17 -2.54
CA GLY A 93 12.83 -13.78 -1.33
C GLY A 93 13.22 -12.80 -0.22
N GLN A 94 12.65 -11.59 -0.21
CA GLN A 94 12.85 -10.58 0.84
C GLN A 94 11.73 -10.67 1.90
N ASP A 95 11.56 -11.84 2.48
CA ASP A 95 10.41 -12.20 3.33
C ASP A 95 10.22 -11.29 4.54
N GLN A 96 11.31 -10.90 5.23
CA GLN A 96 11.21 -9.98 6.35
C GLN A 96 10.66 -8.60 5.92
N LYS A 97 11.08 -8.12 4.74
CA LYS A 97 10.57 -6.86 4.18
C LYS A 97 9.14 -6.99 3.72
N ALA A 98 8.81 -8.13 3.09
CA ALA A 98 7.45 -8.45 2.69
C ALA A 98 6.50 -8.46 3.90
N MET A 99 6.86 -9.19 4.96
CA MET A 99 6.08 -9.26 6.20
C MET A 99 5.87 -7.88 6.82
N ASN A 100 6.92 -7.06 6.87
CA ASN A 100 6.81 -5.71 7.39
C ASN A 100 5.85 -4.84 6.55
N LEU A 101 5.95 -4.89 5.22
CA LEU A 101 5.05 -4.15 4.33
C LEU A 101 3.60 -4.66 4.36
N TYR A 102 3.39 -5.97 4.48
CA TYR A 102 2.07 -6.56 4.70
C TYR A 102 1.43 -6.03 5.98
N THR A 103 2.18 -6.02 7.10
CA THR A 103 1.70 -5.48 8.38
C THR A 103 1.29 -4.02 8.23
N LYS A 104 2.08 -3.20 7.51
CA LYS A 104 1.76 -1.79 7.29
C LYS A 104 0.54 -1.61 6.40
N SER A 105 0.42 -2.38 5.34
CA SER A 105 -0.77 -2.40 4.49
C SER A 105 -2.02 -2.72 5.31
N LEU A 106 -1.95 -3.72 6.20
CA LEU A 106 -3.04 -4.09 7.10
C LEU A 106 -3.41 -2.96 8.07
N ILE A 107 -2.41 -2.30 8.68
CA ILE A 107 -2.64 -1.15 9.58
C ILE A 107 -3.34 -0.01 8.82
N LEU A 108 -2.89 0.29 7.60
CA LEU A 108 -3.47 1.36 6.78
C LEU A 108 -4.90 1.03 6.36
N PHE A 109 -5.18 -0.19 5.88
CA PHE A 109 -6.55 -0.59 5.53
C PHE A 109 -7.49 -0.55 6.73
N ASN A 110 -7.03 -1.00 7.91
CA ASN A 110 -7.82 -0.90 9.14
C ASN A 110 -8.17 0.56 9.47
N HIS A 111 -7.20 1.48 9.33
CA HIS A 111 -7.46 2.91 9.52
C HIS A 111 -8.49 3.44 8.53
N VAL A 112 -8.37 3.10 7.24
CA VAL A 112 -9.31 3.54 6.21
C VAL A 112 -10.73 3.01 6.49
N THR A 113 -10.86 1.72 6.84
CA THR A 113 -12.15 1.10 7.16
C THR A 113 -12.79 1.75 8.40
N ALA A 114 -12.00 2.05 9.43
CA ALA A 114 -12.51 2.70 10.64
C ALA A 114 -13.06 4.12 10.36
N GLU A 115 -12.40 4.88 9.49
CA GLU A 115 -12.78 6.25 9.15
C GLU A 115 -13.92 6.33 8.11
N GLU A 116 -13.93 5.47 7.08
CA GLU A 116 -14.96 5.50 6.03
C GLU A 116 -16.34 5.08 6.53
N ARG A 117 -16.41 4.23 7.57
CA ARG A 117 -17.66 3.67 8.12
C ARG A 117 -18.55 2.99 7.06
N ILE A 118 -17.96 2.58 5.94
CA ILE A 118 -18.60 1.86 4.85
C ILE A 118 -17.89 0.51 4.73
N PHE A 119 -18.67 -0.55 4.59
CA PHE A 119 -18.14 -1.88 4.38
C PHE A 119 -17.71 -2.05 2.91
N ASP A 120 -16.46 -2.46 2.70
CA ASP A 120 -15.85 -2.70 1.39
C ASP A 120 -15.42 -4.17 1.30
N PHE A 121 -16.16 -4.95 0.50
CA PHE A 121 -15.92 -6.39 0.36
C PHE A 121 -14.53 -6.71 -0.20
N GLU A 122 -14.02 -5.90 -1.12
CA GLU A 122 -12.72 -6.16 -1.77
C GLU A 122 -11.59 -5.91 -0.78
N ARG A 123 -11.69 -4.82 -0.01
CA ARG A 123 -10.72 -4.51 1.05
C ARG A 123 -10.71 -5.57 2.15
N GLU A 124 -11.87 -6.01 2.59
CA GLU A 124 -12.01 -7.05 3.62
C GLU A 124 -11.41 -8.38 3.17
N GLN A 125 -11.60 -8.75 1.90
CA GLN A 125 -10.96 -9.94 1.34
C GLN A 125 -9.43 -9.76 1.31
N LYS A 126 -8.95 -8.62 0.82
CA LYS A 126 -7.51 -8.34 0.76
C LYS A 126 -6.85 -8.34 2.13
N MET A 127 -7.50 -7.78 3.15
CA MET A 127 -7.02 -7.81 4.53
C MET A 127 -6.88 -9.25 5.06
N LYS A 128 -7.82 -10.15 4.72
CA LYS A 128 -7.71 -11.57 5.06
C LYS A 128 -6.53 -12.23 4.33
N ASP A 129 -6.36 -11.93 3.05
CA ASP A 129 -5.25 -12.47 2.26
C ASP A 129 -3.89 -12.02 2.83
N ILE A 130 -3.80 -10.76 3.26
CA ILE A 130 -2.63 -10.22 3.97
C ILE A 130 -2.38 -10.96 5.28
N GLN A 131 -3.43 -11.20 6.08
CA GLN A 131 -3.31 -11.92 7.35
C GLN A 131 -2.79 -13.35 7.15
N LEU A 132 -3.26 -14.03 6.09
CA LEU A 132 -2.78 -15.36 5.71
C LEU A 132 -1.31 -15.30 5.27
N ALA A 133 -0.94 -14.34 4.42
CA ALA A 133 0.45 -14.17 3.99
C ALA A 133 1.42 -13.90 5.15
N ILE A 134 1.02 -13.10 6.14
CA ILE A 134 1.81 -12.88 7.37
C ILE A 134 1.97 -14.19 8.15
N THR A 135 0.91 -14.99 8.25
CA THR A 135 0.96 -16.28 8.97
C THR A 135 1.89 -17.26 8.28
N ASP A 136 1.82 -17.35 6.95
CA ASP A 136 2.67 -18.21 6.13
C ASP A 136 4.15 -17.84 6.28
N LEU A 137 4.48 -16.55 6.33
CA LEU A 137 5.86 -16.06 6.50
C LEU A 137 6.44 -16.28 7.92
N ASN A 138 5.59 -16.56 8.91
CA ASN A 138 6.01 -16.86 10.29
C ASN A 138 6.15 -18.37 10.57
N SER A 139 5.79 -19.22 9.62
CA SER A 139 5.78 -20.69 9.75
C SER A 139 7.09 -21.31 9.28
#